data_AF-A0A6J6QK15-F1
#
_entry.id   AF-A0A6J6QK15-F1
#
_cell.length_a   1.000
_cell.length_b   1.000
_cell.length_c   1.000
_cell.angle_alpha   90.00
_cell.angle_beta   90.00
_cell.angle_gamma   90.00
#
_symmetry.space_group_name_H-M   'P 1'
#
loop_
_entity.id
_entity.type
_entity.pdbx_description
1 polymer ?
#
loop_
_entity_poly.entity_id
_entity_poly.type
_entity_poly.pdbx_seq_one_letter_code
_entity_poly.pdbx_strand_id
1 'polypeptide(L)'
;MTLLALASAMYMVGLAIAQAVIALRGHAIVALGWFASFSGFVLIAWLSSNDLYLRVEMALVGSSLIAIVIFGAALRKLMASDAIFDPESILDAFAERPLD
;
A
#
# COMPACT_ATOMS: atom_id res chain seq x y z
N MET A 1 3.05 -20.59 -12.33
CA MET A 1 4.03 -20.42 -11.22
C MET A 1 4.81 -19.11 -11.29
N THR A 2 5.19 -18.60 -12.46
CA THR A 2 5.91 -17.31 -12.59
C THR A 2 5.06 -16.12 -12.15
N LEU A 3 3.79 -16.07 -12.56
CA LEU A 3 2.86 -15.00 -12.18
C LEU A 3 2.50 -15.02 -10.70
N LEU A 4 2.38 -16.21 -10.10
CA LEU A 4 2.10 -16.34 -8.67
C LEU A 4 3.24 -15.79 -7.79
N ALA A 5 4.48 -16.08 -8.18
CA ALA A 5 5.67 -15.53 -7.52
C ALA A 5 5.72 -13.99 -7.66
N LEU A 6 5.43 -13.48 -8.86
CA LEU A 6 5.33 -12.04 -9.10
C LEU A 6 4.24 -11.39 -8.23
N ALA A 7 3.04 -11.97 -8.21
CA ALA A 7 1.95 -11.48 -7.40
C ALA A 7 2.30 -11.45 -5.92
N SER A 8 2.96 -12.49 -5.40
CA SER A 8 3.44 -12.53 -4.01
C SER A 8 4.43 -11.40 -3.70
N ALA A 9 5.41 -11.18 -4.58
CA ALA A 9 6.37 -10.09 -4.41
C ALA A 9 5.69 -8.71 -4.43
N MET A 10 4.76 -8.49 -5.37
CA MET A 10 3.98 -7.25 -5.44
C MET A 10 3.10 -7.05 -4.21
N TYR A 11 2.46 -8.12 -3.73
CA TYR A 11 1.64 -8.08 -2.53
C TYR A 11 2.47 -7.71 -1.29
N MET A 12 3.70 -8.24 -1.15
CA MET A 12 4.62 -7.86 -0.08
C MET A 12 5.01 -6.38 -0.14
N VAL A 13 5.26 -5.83 -1.34
CA VAL A 13 5.48 -4.39 -1.53
C VAL A 13 4.25 -3.59 -1.10
N GLY A 14 3.06 -4.01 -1.52
CA GLY A 14 1.80 -3.39 -1.12
C GLY A 14 1.60 -3.38 0.41
N LEU A 15 1.89 -4.51 1.08
CA LEU A 15 1.84 -4.61 2.54
C LEU A 15 2.80 -3.63 3.23
N ALA A 16 4.05 -3.56 2.77
CA ALA A 16 5.05 -2.66 3.34
C ALA A 16 4.61 -1.18 3.25
N ILE A 17 4.08 -0.78 2.09
CA ILE A 17 3.55 0.58 1.90
C ILE A 17 2.31 0.81 2.78
N ALA A 18 1.41 -0.17 2.88
CA ALA A 18 0.23 -0.07 3.75
C ALA A 18 0.61 0.13 5.23
N GLN A 19 1.65 -0.55 5.72
CA GLN A 19 2.18 -0.32 7.06
C GLN A 19 2.72 1.11 7.23
N ALA A 20 3.43 1.64 6.24
CA ALA A 20 3.89 3.04 6.27
C ALA A 20 2.71 4.04 6.28
N VAL A 21 1.65 3.79 5.50
CA VAL A 21 0.44 4.62 5.49
C VAL A 21 -0.29 4.58 6.84
N ILE A 22 -0.37 3.42 7.47
CA ILE A 22 -0.93 3.23 8.83
C ILE A 22 -0.12 4.04 9.85
N ALA A 23 1.22 4.02 9.76
CA ALA A 23 2.09 4.79 10.65
C ALA A 23 1.83 6.31 10.56
N LEU A 24 1.51 6.81 9.36
CA LEU A 24 1.12 8.22 9.12
C LEU A 24 -0.39 8.49 9.36
N ARG A 25 -1.04 7.70 10.21
CA ARG A 25 -2.47 7.84 10.60
C ARG A 25 -3.48 7.69 9.45
N GLY A 26 -3.09 7.04 8.35
CA GLY A 26 -3.90 6.82 7.14
C GLY A 26 -4.83 5.61 7.16
N HIS A 27 -5.28 5.14 8.33
CA HIS A 27 -5.97 3.84 8.47
C HIS A 27 -7.23 3.69 7.59
N ALA A 28 -8.02 4.75 7.45
CA ALA A 28 -9.24 4.73 6.62
C ALA A 28 -8.92 4.51 5.12
N ILE A 29 -7.83 5.11 4.63
CA ILE A 29 -7.39 4.98 3.25
C ILE A 29 -6.89 3.55 2.99
N VAL A 30 -6.25 2.93 3.98
CA VAL A 30 -5.79 1.53 3.87
C VAL A 30 -6.96 0.56 3.76
N ALA A 31 -8.01 0.74 4.57
CA ALA A 31 -9.24 -0.06 4.46
C ALA A 31 -9.89 0.07 3.08
N LEU A 32 -10.01 1.30 2.56
CA LEU A 32 -10.55 1.54 1.23
C LEU A 32 -9.69 0.92 0.12
N GLY A 33 -8.36 0.98 0.24
CA GLY A 33 -7.44 0.39 -0.72
C GLY A 33 -7.53 -1.14 -0.75
N TRP A 34 -7.69 -1.80 0.40
CA TRP A 34 -7.95 -3.24 0.44
C TRP A 34 -9.29 -3.61 -0.21
N PHE A 35 -10.34 -2.83 0.05
CA PHE A 35 -11.63 -3.05 -0.58
C PHE A 35 -11.58 -2.89 -2.11
N ALA A 36 -10.89 -1.85 -2.59
CA ALA A 36 -10.68 -1.63 -4.03
C ALA A 36 -9.84 -2.74 -4.67
N SER A 37 -8.77 -3.19 -4.00
CA SER A 37 -7.94 -4.31 -4.46
C SER A 37 -8.73 -5.62 -4.54
N PHE A 38 -9.55 -5.92 -3.54
CA PHE A 38 -10.45 -7.08 -3.55
C PHE A 38 -11.46 -7.02 -4.70
N SER A 39 -12.08 -5.86 -4.90
CA SER A 39 -13.01 -5.66 -6.02
C SER A 39 -12.31 -5.84 -7.37
N GLY A 40 -11.08 -5.32 -7.50
CA GLY A 40 -10.23 -5.51 -8.66
C GLY A 40 -9.88 -6.99 -8.91
N PHE A 41 -9.58 -7.75 -7.86
CA PHE A 41 -9.38 -9.20 -7.96
C PHE A 41 -10.60 -9.89 -8.57
N VAL A 42 -11.80 -9.62 -8.02
CA VAL A 42 -13.05 -10.25 -8.49
C VAL A 42 -13.32 -9.91 -9.96
N LEU A 43 -13.14 -8.65 -10.35
CA LEU A 43 -13.34 -8.19 -11.72
C LEU A 43 -12.36 -8.83 -12.71
N ILE A 44 -11.07 -8.85 -12.37
CA ILE A 44 -10.04 -9.43 -13.25
C ILE A 44 -10.21 -10.95 -13.32
N ALA A 45 -10.54 -11.60 -12.21
CA ALA A 45 -10.88 -13.02 -12.23
C ALA A 45 -12.06 -13.24 -13.18
N TRP A 46 -13.15 -12.50 -13.05
CA TRP A 46 -14.33 -12.69 -13.89
C TRP A 46 -14.07 -12.52 -15.40
N LEU A 47 -13.16 -11.60 -15.79
CA LEU A 47 -12.97 -11.21 -17.20
C LEU A 47 -11.77 -11.86 -17.92
N SER A 48 -10.84 -12.49 -17.21
CA SER A 48 -9.50 -12.74 -17.77
C SER A 48 -9.31 -14.07 -18.50
N SER A 49 -9.84 -15.20 -18.01
CA SER A 49 -9.63 -16.52 -18.64
C SER A 49 -10.66 -17.56 -18.20
N ASN A 50 -10.88 -18.58 -19.04
CA ASN A 50 -11.64 -19.79 -18.68
C ASN A 50 -10.77 -20.83 -17.95
N ASP A 51 -9.44 -20.72 -18.06
CA ASP A 51 -8.52 -21.54 -17.28
C ASP A 51 -8.47 -21.02 -15.84
N LEU A 52 -8.80 -21.89 -14.88
CA LEU A 52 -8.90 -21.52 -13.47
C LEU A 52 -7.57 -20.99 -12.92
N TYR A 53 -6.46 -21.64 -13.26
CA TYR A 53 -5.16 -21.35 -12.69
C TYR A 53 -4.63 -20.01 -13.24
N LEU A 54 -4.70 -19.82 -14.56
CA LEU A 54 -4.27 -18.59 -15.21
C LEU A 54 -5.13 -17.38 -14.80
N ARG A 55 -6.45 -17.58 -14.65
CA ARG A 55 -7.39 -16.54 -14.18
C ARG A 55 -7.03 -16.02 -12.80
N VAL A 56 -6.70 -16.91 -11.87
CA VAL A 56 -6.30 -16.55 -10.51
C VAL A 56 -4.95 -15.84 -10.50
N GLU A 57 -3.98 -16.34 -11.27
CA GLU A 57 -2.66 -15.70 -11.39
C GLU A 57 -2.77 -14.25 -11.90
N MET A 58 -3.55 -14.01 -12.97
CA MET A 58 -3.79 -12.66 -13.49
C MET A 58 -4.53 -11.77 -12.49
N ALA A 59 -5.55 -12.32 -11.81
CA ALA A 59 -6.31 -11.59 -10.81
C ALA A 59 -5.45 -11.15 -9.62
N LEU A 60 -4.54 -12.02 -9.13
CA LEU A 60 -3.62 -11.70 -8.04
C LEU A 60 -2.59 -10.65 -8.44
N VAL A 61 -2.03 -10.73 -9.66
CA VAL A 61 -1.09 -9.71 -10.16
C VAL A 61 -1.80 -8.35 -10.26
N GLY A 62 -2.98 -8.33 -10.88
CA GLY A 62 -3.74 -7.10 -11.07
C GLY A 62 -4.23 -6.47 -9.77
N SER A 63 -4.75 -7.27 -8.83
CA SER A 63 -5.16 -6.77 -7.52
C SER A 63 -4.00 -6.22 -6.70
N SER A 64 -2.83 -6.85 -6.79
CA SER A 64 -1.61 -6.38 -6.13
C SER A 64 -1.13 -5.06 -6.73
N LEU A 65 -1.22 -4.89 -8.06
CA LEU A 65 -0.90 -3.63 -8.71
C LEU A 65 -1.82 -2.49 -8.26
N ILE A 66 -3.14 -2.75 -8.18
CA ILE A 66 -4.12 -1.79 -7.66
C ILE A 66 -3.76 -1.36 -6.23
N ALA A 67 -3.41 -2.32 -5.37
CA ALA A 67 -3.01 -2.03 -3.99
C ALA A 67 -1.76 -1.14 -3.94
N ILE A 68 -0.72 -1.45 -4.72
CA ILE A 68 0.51 -0.64 -4.80
C ILE A 68 0.20 0.79 -5.25
N VAL A 69 -0.64 0.96 -6.27
CA VAL A 69 -0.99 2.30 -6.78
C VAL A 69 -1.73 3.11 -5.73
N ILE A 70 -2.75 2.53 -5.08
CA ILE A 70 -3.55 3.22 -4.07
C ILE A 70 -2.69 3.57 -2.86
N PHE A 71 -1.94 2.61 -2.30
CA PHE A 71 -1.13 2.84 -1.12
C PHE A 71 0.07 3.76 -1.41
N GLY A 72 0.69 3.65 -2.58
CA GLY A 72 1.77 4.55 -3.00
C GLY A 72 1.30 5.99 -3.14
N ALA A 73 0.12 6.20 -3.73
CA ALA A 73 -0.50 7.53 -3.81
C ALA A 73 -0.86 8.08 -2.42
N ALA A 74 -1.41 7.23 -1.54
CA ALA A 74 -1.75 7.59 -0.16
C ALA A 74 -0.50 7.98 0.64
N LEU A 75 0.56 7.18 0.56
CA LEU A 75 1.83 7.43 1.24
C LEU A 75 2.43 8.76 0.78
N ARG A 76 2.49 9.00 -0.54
CA ARG A 76 2.99 10.25 -1.09
C ARG A 76 2.20 11.46 -0.58
N LYS A 77 0.87 11.36 -0.51
CA LYS A 77 0.01 12.42 0.01
C LYS A 77 0.26 12.68 1.50
N LEU A 78 0.36 11.62 2.30
CA LEU A 78 0.57 11.74 3.75
C LEU A 78 1.96 12.31 4.06
N MET A 79 3.02 11.83 3.41
CA MET A 79 4.37 12.38 3.55
C MET A 79 4.46 13.85 3.17
N ALA A 80 3.70 14.29 2.15
CA ALA A 80 3.65 15.70 1.76
C ALA A 80 2.84 16.58 2.73
N SER A 81 1.94 15.98 3.52
CA SER A 81 1.07 16.70 4.47
C SER A 81 1.65 16.74 5.89
N ASP A 82 2.45 15.76 6.28
CA ASP A 82 3.06 15.66 7.62
C ASP A 82 4.34 16.50 7.80
N ALA A 83 4.79 17.21 6.77
CA ALA A 83 5.95 18.10 6.86
C ALA A 83 5.57 19.48 7.42
N ILE A 84 5.09 19.54 8.66
CA ILE A 84 5.00 20.80 9.43
C ILE A 84 6.15 20.79 10.42
N PHE A 85 7.28 21.40 10.04
CA PHE A 85 8.41 21.62 10.94
C PHE A 85 8.09 22.83 11.82
N ASP A 86 7.52 22.57 12.99
CA ASP A 86 7.36 23.59 14.03
C ASP A 86 8.70 23.79 14.77
N PRO A 87 9.21 25.01 14.90
CA PRO A 87 10.35 25.31 15.77
C PRO A 87 10.23 24.72 17.19
N GLU A 88 9.01 24.60 17.75
CA GLU A 88 8.80 23.93 19.05
C GLU A 88 9.07 22.42 18.98
N SER A 89 8.68 21.76 17.90
CA SER A 89 8.95 20.31 17.71
C SER A 89 10.45 20.01 17.62
N ILE A 90 11.23 20.94 17.07
CA ILE A 90 12.70 20.83 17.02
C ILE A 90 13.27 20.94 18.45
N LEU A 91 12.80 21.91 19.23
CA LEU A 91 13.19 22.10 20.63
C LEU A 91 12.84 20.90 21.50
N ASP A 92 11.64 20.33 21.35
CA ASP A 92 11.23 19.11 22.06
C ASP A 92 12.09 17.91 21.67
N ALA A 93 12.41 17.75 20.38
CA ALA A 93 13.29 16.67 19.92
C ALA A 93 14.71 16.78 20.51
N PHE A 94 15.25 17.99 20.63
CA PHE A 94 16.54 18.24 21.29
C PHE A 94 16.48 18.06 22.81
N ALA A 95 15.35 18.37 23.44
CA ALA A 95 15.14 18.12 24.86
C ALA A 95 15.02 16.61 25.17
N GLU A 96 14.40 15.86 24.27
CA GLU A 96 14.20 14.41 24.43
C GLU A 96 15.46 13.60 24.09
N ARG A 97 16.30 14.10 23.16
CA ARG A 97 17.61 13.53 22.86
C ARG A 97 18.66 14.64 22.70
N PRO A 98 19.30 15.06 23.81
CA PRO A 98 20.43 15.98 23.72
C PRO A 98 21.57 15.32 22.93
N LEU A 99 22.26 16.13 22.12
CA LEU A 99 23.42 15.69 21.35
C LEU A 99 24.62 15.56 22.30
N ASP A 100 24.81 14.35 22.83
CA ASP A 100 26.07 13.92 23.43
C ASP A 100 27.03 13.37 22.36
#